data_AF-A0A8T4ZIR3-F1
#
_entry.id   AF-A0A8T4ZIR3-F1
#
_cell.length_a   1.000
_cell.length_b   1.000
_cell.length_c   1.000
_cell.angle_alpha   90.00
_cell.angle_beta   90.00
_cell.angle_gamma   90.00
#
_symmetry.space_group_name_H-M   'P 1'
#
loop_
_entity.id
_entity.type
_entity.pdbx_description
1 polymer ?
#
loop_
_entity_poly.entity_id
_entity_poly.type
_entity_poly.pdbx_seq_one_letter_code
_entity_poly.pdbx_strand_id
1 'polypeptide(L)'
;MKLKSIFFTDSYTEKIARKISTRFDLDSNLLRIKNPTFRLWASKLFRGGGADTNRWTQLTPGSLLIGGNRWRHHFATYLTRLPIVSIDAHTDMSFDEMIILRLIRPYNWLYYRLLDGLETHLILPYDSFRFKRWDITVPAEYAGKFHLYAFKRRRARVPVTISLLRSLMVDVDDPETSPLLEKRGKQISIDLDITREIPEERVIRLLRRVANNGDVLDIWLDEGEKKRRGIADDIKTCMKICEAIN
;
A
#
# COMPACT_ATOMS: atom_id res chain seq x y z
N MET A 1 3.04 -13.33 -9.40
CA MET A 1 1.62 -13.21 -9.80
C MET A 1 1.62 -12.88 -11.29
N LYS A 2 0.85 -13.58 -12.14
CA LYS A 2 0.80 -13.26 -13.58
C LYS A 2 -0.08 -12.04 -13.82
N LEU A 3 0.48 -10.97 -14.39
CA LEU A 3 -0.25 -9.74 -14.71
C LEU A 3 -1.25 -9.98 -15.85
N LYS A 4 -2.47 -9.46 -15.68
CA LYS A 4 -3.58 -9.60 -16.65
C LYS A 4 -4.21 -8.27 -17.06
N SER A 5 -4.23 -7.30 -16.16
CA SER A 5 -4.85 -6.01 -16.41
C SER A 5 -4.13 -4.90 -15.67
N ILE A 6 -4.09 -3.71 -16.27
CA ILE A 6 -3.44 -2.54 -15.68
C ILE A 6 -4.49 -1.44 -15.52
N PHE A 7 -4.63 -0.96 -14.29
CA PHE A 7 -5.55 0.08 -13.89
C PHE A 7 -4.78 1.37 -13.61
N PHE A 8 -5.32 2.51 -14.05
CA PHE A 8 -4.69 3.82 -13.87
C PHE A 8 -5.72 4.90 -13.52
N THR A 9 -5.27 5.99 -12.89
CA THR A 9 -6.17 6.99 -12.29
C THR A 9 -6.27 8.31 -13.05
N ASP A 10 -5.25 8.67 -13.84
CA ASP A 10 -5.09 9.98 -14.48
C ASP A 10 -4.13 9.92 -15.67
N SER A 11 -3.93 11.04 -16.35
CA SER A 11 -3.05 11.14 -17.51
C SER A 11 -1.56 10.94 -17.18
N TYR A 12 -1.13 11.10 -15.93
CA TYR A 12 0.24 10.83 -15.52
C TYR A 12 0.48 9.32 -15.42
N THR A 13 -0.35 8.65 -14.63
CA THR A 13 -0.34 7.20 -14.45
C THR A 13 -0.68 6.44 -15.72
N GLU A 14 -1.50 6.99 -16.61
CA GLU A 14 -1.77 6.43 -17.94
C GLU A 14 -0.49 6.26 -18.76
N LYS A 15 0.40 7.26 -18.76
CA LYS A 15 1.66 7.20 -19.52
C LYS A 15 2.56 6.07 -19.02
N ILE A 16 2.61 5.88 -17.71
CA ILE A 16 3.36 4.81 -17.06
C ILE A 16 2.74 3.45 -17.41
N ALA A 17 1.43 3.34 -17.22
CA ALA A 17 0.66 2.13 -17.48
C ALA A 17 0.77 1.68 -18.95
N ARG A 18 0.74 2.61 -19.92
CA ARG A 18 0.98 2.32 -21.35
C ARG A 18 2.35 1.70 -21.60
N LYS A 19 3.41 2.21 -20.96
CA LYS A 19 4.76 1.67 -21.15
C LYS A 19 4.86 0.24 -20.63
N ILE A 20 4.29 -0.03 -19.46
CA ILE A 20 4.25 -1.37 -18.87
C ILE A 20 3.39 -2.29 -19.75
N SER A 21 2.24 -1.81 -20.18
CA SER A 21 1.31 -2.53 -21.04
C SER A 21 1.98 -3.04 -22.32
N THR A 22 2.70 -2.19 -23.04
CA THR A 22 3.45 -2.57 -24.25
C THR A 22 4.53 -3.61 -23.94
N ARG A 23 5.20 -3.52 -22.79
CA ARG A 23 6.27 -4.44 -22.38
C ARG A 23 5.76 -5.85 -22.07
N PHE A 24 4.52 -5.96 -21.59
CA PHE A 24 3.89 -7.21 -21.15
C PHE A 24 2.77 -7.71 -22.07
N ASP A 25 2.57 -7.07 -23.22
CA ASP A 25 1.52 -7.40 -24.19
C ASP A 25 0.10 -7.36 -23.58
N LEU A 26 -0.20 -6.28 -22.84
CA LEU A 26 -1.47 -6.08 -22.12
C LEU A 26 -2.29 -4.88 -22.63
N ASP A 27 -2.05 -4.41 -23.86
CA ASP A 27 -2.64 -3.16 -24.39
C ASP A 27 -4.17 -3.15 -24.41
N SER A 28 -4.80 -4.31 -24.61
CA SER A 28 -6.26 -4.46 -24.54
C SER A 28 -6.83 -4.44 -23.12
N ASN A 29 -5.98 -4.55 -22.09
CA ASN A 29 -6.36 -4.66 -20.69
C ASN A 29 -5.96 -3.42 -19.85
N LEU A 30 -5.83 -2.28 -20.53
CA LEU A 30 -5.55 -0.99 -19.91
C LEU A 30 -6.85 -0.27 -19.53
N LEU A 31 -7.14 -0.17 -18.23
CA LEU A 31 -8.44 0.26 -17.72
C LEU A 31 -8.33 1.52 -16.86
N ARG A 32 -9.08 2.56 -17.22
CA ARG A 32 -9.12 3.79 -16.42
C ARG A 32 -10.07 3.62 -15.23
N ILE A 33 -9.58 3.88 -14.03
CA ILE A 33 -10.41 4.03 -12.84
C ILE A 33 -10.99 5.44 -12.81
N LYS A 34 -12.32 5.53 -12.81
CA LYS A 34 -13.02 6.80 -12.54
C LYS A 34 -13.09 7.02 -11.03
N ASN A 35 -12.38 8.03 -10.53
CA ASN A 35 -12.44 8.37 -9.12
C ASN A 35 -13.80 8.99 -8.74
N PRO A 36 -14.45 8.56 -7.64
CA PRO A 36 -15.63 9.23 -7.14
C PRO A 36 -15.29 10.61 -6.59
N THR A 37 -16.28 11.50 -6.57
CA THR A 37 -16.13 12.83 -5.94
C THR A 37 -15.96 12.69 -4.42
N PHE A 38 -15.34 13.70 -3.78
CA PHE A 38 -15.14 13.72 -2.32
C PHE A 38 -16.44 13.51 -1.52
N ARG A 39 -17.58 14.01 -2.02
CA ARG A 39 -18.90 13.81 -1.41
C ARG A 39 -19.33 12.34 -1.38
N LEU A 40 -19.13 11.63 -2.48
CA LEU A 40 -19.44 10.19 -2.57
C LEU A 40 -18.51 9.39 -1.64
N TRP A 41 -17.26 9.80 -1.56
CA TRP A 41 -16.26 9.28 -0.64
C TRP A 41 -16.67 9.39 0.83
N ALA A 42 -16.95 10.61 1.30
CA ALA A 42 -17.39 10.85 2.67
C ALA A 42 -18.66 10.06 3.00
N SER A 43 -19.62 10.00 2.08
CA SER A 43 -20.85 9.24 2.31
C SER A 43 -20.60 7.74 2.53
N LYS A 44 -19.59 7.17 1.87
CA LYS A 44 -19.23 5.74 2.01
C LYS A 44 -18.47 5.48 3.31
N LEU A 45 -17.50 6.33 3.65
CA LEU A 45 -16.73 6.21 4.89
C LEU A 45 -17.59 6.36 6.15
N PHE A 46 -18.56 7.29 6.13
CA PHE A 46 -19.30 7.66 7.34
C PHE A 46 -20.66 6.97 7.52
N ARG A 47 -21.24 6.34 6.49
CA ARG A 47 -22.60 5.77 6.60
C ARG A 47 -22.66 4.26 6.76
N GLY A 48 -21.52 3.56 6.81
CA GLY A 48 -21.49 2.08 6.89
C GLY A 48 -22.26 1.38 5.76
N GLY A 49 -22.63 2.13 4.71
CA GLY A 49 -23.41 1.62 3.61
C GLY A 49 -22.51 0.72 2.79
N GLY A 50 -22.88 -0.57 2.71
CA GLY A 50 -22.25 -1.50 1.79
C GLY A 50 -22.07 -0.80 0.44
N ALA A 51 -20.82 -0.65 0.02
CA ALA A 51 -20.53 0.01 -1.24
C ALA A 51 -21.34 -0.71 -2.32
N ASP A 52 -22.20 0.01 -3.04
CA ASP A 52 -22.81 -0.50 -4.26
C ASP A 52 -21.69 -0.64 -5.30
N THR A 53 -20.91 -1.71 -5.15
CA THR A 53 -19.71 -2.05 -5.92
C THR A 53 -20.06 -2.38 -7.36
N ASN A 54 -21.33 -2.73 -7.63
CA ASN A 54 -21.86 -3.06 -8.94
C ASN A 54 -21.70 -1.95 -9.97
N ARG A 55 -21.53 -0.69 -9.54
CA ARG A 55 -21.33 0.46 -10.44
C ARG A 55 -19.86 0.76 -10.75
N TRP A 56 -18.92 0.01 -10.19
CA TRP A 56 -17.49 0.29 -10.30
C TRP A 56 -16.74 -0.93 -10.84
N THR A 57 -15.77 -0.70 -11.72
CA THR A 57 -14.91 -1.76 -12.24
C THR A 57 -14.17 -2.42 -11.08
N GLN A 58 -14.51 -3.67 -10.79
CA GLN A 58 -13.86 -4.44 -9.74
C GLN A 58 -12.46 -4.86 -10.18
N LEU A 59 -11.51 -4.91 -9.23
CA LEU A 59 -10.19 -5.46 -9.48
C LEU A 59 -10.27 -6.99 -9.40
N THR A 60 -9.73 -7.67 -10.41
CA THR A 60 -9.67 -9.13 -10.52
C THR A 60 -8.28 -9.66 -10.19
N PRO A 61 -8.10 -10.97 -9.94
CA PRO A 61 -6.76 -11.54 -9.75
C PRO A 61 -5.84 -11.28 -10.95
N GLY A 62 -4.63 -10.81 -10.69
CA GLY A 62 -3.67 -10.38 -11.72
C GLY A 62 -3.81 -8.90 -12.12
N SER A 63 -4.60 -8.11 -11.40
CA SER A 63 -4.67 -6.66 -11.60
C SER A 63 -3.44 -5.95 -11.03
N LEU A 64 -2.86 -5.05 -11.83
CA LEU A 64 -1.93 -4.01 -11.40
C LEU A 64 -2.66 -2.69 -11.33
N LEU A 65 -2.61 -1.99 -10.20
CA LEU A 65 -3.03 -0.61 -10.07
C LEU A 65 -1.81 0.30 -10.00
N ILE A 66 -1.84 1.39 -10.77
CA ILE A 66 -0.87 2.48 -10.70
C ILE A 66 -1.64 3.75 -10.42
N GLY A 67 -1.37 4.37 -9.28
CA GLY A 67 -2.02 5.60 -8.88
C GLY A 67 -1.00 6.64 -8.42
N GLY A 68 -1.22 7.85 -8.88
CA GLY A 68 -0.68 9.06 -8.29
C GLY A 68 -1.73 9.67 -7.38
N ASN A 69 -1.28 10.37 -6.36
CA ASN A 69 -2.10 11.12 -5.39
C ASN A 69 -2.64 10.30 -4.20
N ARG A 70 -2.48 10.90 -3.03
CA ARG A 70 -2.58 10.32 -1.69
C ARG A 70 -3.94 9.68 -1.38
N TRP A 71 -5.04 10.12 -2.02
CA TRP A 71 -6.41 9.70 -1.69
C TRP A 71 -7.01 8.69 -2.67
N ARG A 72 -6.45 8.54 -3.87
CA ARG A 72 -7.07 7.74 -4.96
C ARG A 72 -6.92 6.24 -4.74
N HIS A 73 -5.88 5.84 -4.03
CA HIS A 73 -5.62 4.44 -3.71
C HIS A 73 -6.46 3.88 -2.57
N HIS A 74 -6.98 4.73 -1.68
CA HIS A 74 -8.08 4.30 -0.82
C HIS A 74 -9.24 3.79 -1.67
N PHE A 75 -9.43 4.29 -2.91
CA PHE A 75 -10.51 3.79 -3.74
C PHE A 75 -10.27 2.34 -4.15
N ALA A 76 -9.02 1.98 -4.40
CA ALA A 76 -8.61 0.62 -4.77
C ALA A 76 -9.08 -0.42 -3.76
N THR A 77 -9.01 -0.09 -2.46
CA THR A 77 -9.46 -0.99 -1.40
C THR A 77 -10.97 -1.21 -1.41
N TYR A 78 -11.75 -0.30 -2.01
CA TYR A 78 -13.19 -0.47 -2.24
C TYR A 78 -13.53 -1.16 -3.57
N LEU A 79 -12.56 -1.29 -4.47
CA LEU A 79 -12.74 -1.99 -5.74
C LEU A 79 -12.53 -3.49 -5.65
N THR A 80 -12.10 -3.99 -4.48
CA THR A 80 -11.90 -5.42 -4.28
C THR A 80 -11.80 -5.82 -2.80
N ARG A 81 -12.23 -7.06 -2.52
CA ARG A 81 -11.94 -7.75 -1.24
C ARG A 81 -10.77 -8.73 -1.36
N LEU A 82 -10.14 -8.81 -2.53
CA LEU A 82 -9.00 -9.69 -2.76
C LEU A 82 -7.79 -9.26 -1.92
N PRO A 83 -6.84 -10.18 -1.63
CA PRO A 83 -5.53 -9.84 -1.09
C PRO A 83 -4.81 -8.81 -1.95
N ILE A 84 -4.29 -7.75 -1.32
CA ILE A 84 -3.59 -6.66 -2.00
C ILE A 84 -2.16 -6.58 -1.48
N VAL A 85 -1.21 -6.46 -2.40
CA VAL A 85 0.16 -6.08 -2.10
C VAL A 85 0.34 -4.65 -2.57
N SER A 86 0.44 -3.73 -1.60
CA SER A 86 0.69 -2.32 -1.84
C SER A 86 2.18 -2.04 -1.75
N ILE A 87 2.67 -1.30 -2.73
CA ILE A 87 4.04 -0.85 -2.84
C ILE A 87 4.01 0.66 -2.74
N ASP A 88 4.59 1.21 -1.68
CA ASP A 88 4.60 2.64 -1.39
C ASP A 88 6.03 3.17 -1.39
N ALA A 89 6.21 4.44 -1.77
CA ALA A 89 7.49 5.12 -1.69
C ALA A 89 7.70 5.79 -0.31
N HIS A 90 6.63 5.98 0.47
CA HIS A 90 6.73 6.55 1.81
C HIS A 90 5.50 6.24 2.69
N THR A 91 5.64 5.33 3.66
CA THR A 91 4.58 5.05 4.63
C THR A 91 4.68 5.99 5.83
N ASP A 92 4.26 7.25 5.65
CA ASP A 92 4.05 8.19 6.75
C ASP A 92 2.75 7.86 7.49
N MET A 93 2.84 7.16 8.61
CA MET A 93 1.72 7.01 9.55
C MET A 93 1.92 7.97 10.73
N SER A 94 1.87 9.27 10.49
CA SER A 94 1.86 10.27 11.58
C SER A 94 0.47 10.36 12.22
N PHE A 95 0.43 10.42 13.55
CA PHE A 95 -0.77 10.57 14.38
C PHE A 95 -1.33 12.00 14.37
N ASP A 96 -0.52 12.99 13.96
CA ASP A 96 -0.79 14.42 14.21
C ASP A 96 -2.06 14.99 13.55
N GLU A 97 -2.84 14.22 12.81
CA GLU A 97 -3.96 14.76 12.03
C GLU A 97 -5.26 13.96 12.09
N MET A 98 -5.36 12.99 12.99
CA MET A 98 -6.59 12.19 13.08
C MET A 98 -7.63 12.71 14.08
N ILE A 99 -7.36 13.70 14.94
CA ILE A 99 -8.18 13.84 16.16
C ILE A 99 -8.88 15.18 16.46
N ILE A 100 -8.81 16.26 15.67
CA ILE A 100 -9.66 17.44 16.01
C ILE A 100 -10.51 18.01 14.86
N LEU A 101 -10.24 17.72 13.58
CA LEU A 101 -11.04 18.26 12.47
C LEU A 101 -11.34 17.20 11.41
N ARG A 102 -12.55 17.28 10.83
CA ARG A 102 -13.14 16.43 9.78
C ARG A 102 -12.37 16.44 8.44
N LEU A 103 -11.06 16.32 8.44
CA LEU A 103 -10.22 16.24 7.23
C LEU A 103 -9.11 15.22 7.47
N ILE A 104 -9.49 13.94 7.34
CA ILE A 104 -8.59 12.78 7.25
C ILE A 104 -7.40 13.13 6.36
N ARG A 105 -6.18 13.15 6.90
CA ARG A 105 -4.99 13.14 6.04
C ARG A 105 -4.77 11.73 5.47
N PRO A 106 -4.35 11.62 4.20
CA PRO A 106 -4.74 10.51 3.33
C PRO A 106 -3.76 9.33 3.36
N TYR A 107 -2.96 9.18 4.43
CA TYR A 107 -1.85 8.22 4.44
C TYR A 107 -2.13 6.95 5.22
N ASN A 108 -3.26 6.88 5.93
CA ASN A 108 -3.53 5.77 6.84
C ASN A 108 -4.48 4.71 6.23
N TRP A 109 -4.21 4.28 5.00
CA TRP A 109 -5.02 3.24 4.34
C TRP A 109 -4.96 1.89 5.07
N LEU A 110 -3.84 1.61 5.75
CA LEU A 110 -3.68 0.47 6.66
C LEU A 110 -4.72 0.48 7.78
N TYR A 111 -4.97 1.64 8.36
CA TYR A 111 -6.00 1.85 9.37
C TYR A 111 -7.41 1.53 8.86
N TYR A 112 -7.77 1.99 7.65
CA TYR A 112 -9.08 1.67 7.07
C TYR A 112 -9.28 0.17 6.82
N ARG A 113 -8.22 -0.53 6.43
CA ARG A 113 -8.27 -1.98 6.21
C ARG A 113 -8.38 -2.75 7.51
N LEU A 114 -7.70 -2.28 8.54
CA LEU A 114 -7.91 -2.77 9.90
C LEU A 114 -9.36 -2.55 10.36
N LEU A 115 -9.94 -1.36 10.11
CA LEU A 115 -11.36 -1.08 10.43
C LEU A 115 -12.35 -2.00 9.69
N ASP A 116 -12.02 -2.44 8.48
CA ASP A 116 -12.78 -3.45 7.74
C ASP A 116 -12.59 -4.88 8.30
N GLY A 117 -11.81 -5.02 9.37
CA GLY A 117 -11.53 -6.29 10.04
C GLY A 117 -10.50 -7.16 9.30
N LEU A 118 -9.72 -6.60 8.38
CA LEU A 118 -8.73 -7.33 7.60
C LEU A 118 -7.37 -7.38 8.30
N GLU A 119 -6.62 -8.46 8.02
CA GLU A 119 -5.25 -8.61 8.49
C GLU A 119 -4.29 -7.76 7.64
N THR A 120 -3.43 -7.03 8.33
CA THR A 120 -2.59 -5.99 7.73
C THR A 120 -1.14 -6.19 8.15
N HIS A 121 -0.26 -6.32 7.15
CA HIS A 121 1.17 -6.48 7.31
C HIS A 121 1.87 -5.23 6.77
N LEU A 122 2.63 -4.55 7.60
CA LEU A 122 3.47 -3.43 7.20
C LEU A 122 4.93 -3.83 7.21
N ILE A 123 5.62 -3.64 6.09
CA ILE A 123 7.06 -3.90 5.96
C ILE A 123 7.76 -2.57 5.72
N LEU A 124 8.64 -2.18 6.65
CA LEU A 124 9.47 -0.98 6.52
C LEU A 124 10.93 -1.31 6.17
N PRO A 125 11.62 -0.43 5.41
CA PRO A 125 12.99 -0.62 4.98
C PRO A 125 14.03 -0.11 6.00
N TYR A 126 13.67 0.01 7.27
CA TYR A 126 14.59 0.45 8.32
C TYR A 126 14.17 -0.09 9.69
N ASP A 127 15.16 -0.41 10.53
CA ASP A 127 14.92 -0.93 11.89
C ASP A 127 14.62 0.18 12.91
N SER A 128 14.89 1.45 12.56
CA SER A 128 14.63 2.60 13.40
C SER A 128 14.56 3.91 12.60
N PHE A 129 13.44 4.63 12.67
CA PHE A 129 13.45 6.06 12.31
C PHE A 129 14.19 6.82 13.41
N ARG A 130 15.04 7.77 13.02
CA ARG A 130 15.62 8.77 13.93
C ARG A 130 14.45 9.34 14.75
N PHE A 131 14.56 9.36 16.08
CA PHE A 131 13.55 9.84 17.06
C PHE A 131 12.47 8.86 17.58
N LYS A 132 12.52 7.55 17.27
CA LYS A 132 11.84 6.46 18.04
C LYS A 132 10.30 6.52 18.19
N ARG A 133 9.57 7.39 17.49
CA ARG A 133 8.11 7.31 17.44
C ARG A 133 7.66 6.83 16.07
N TRP A 134 7.29 5.57 16.05
CA TRP A 134 6.43 5.01 15.04
C TRP A 134 5.02 5.48 15.38
N ASP A 135 4.54 6.59 14.83
CA ASP A 135 3.20 7.12 15.13
C ASP A 135 2.06 6.31 14.46
N ILE A 136 2.30 5.01 14.26
CA ILE A 136 1.35 4.06 13.67
C ILE A 136 0.09 4.06 14.52
N THR A 137 -1.04 4.32 13.89
CA THR A 137 -2.33 4.24 14.56
C THR A 137 -3.01 2.93 14.23
N VAL A 138 -3.32 2.13 15.26
CA VAL A 138 -4.02 0.85 15.14
C VAL A 138 -5.27 0.87 16.01
N PRO A 139 -6.48 0.59 15.47
CA PRO A 139 -7.67 0.46 16.30
C PRO A 139 -7.49 -0.65 17.34
N ALA A 140 -7.88 -0.38 18.60
CA ALA A 140 -7.66 -1.29 19.72
C ALA A 140 -8.20 -2.71 19.45
N GLU A 141 -9.41 -2.78 18.90
CA GLU A 141 -10.13 -4.02 18.57
C GLU A 141 -9.45 -4.85 17.47
N TYR A 142 -8.59 -4.23 16.64
CA TYR A 142 -7.88 -4.89 15.53
C TYR A 142 -6.37 -4.99 15.76
N ALA A 143 -5.89 -4.72 16.97
CA ALA A 143 -4.46 -4.81 17.30
C ALA A 143 -3.87 -6.20 17.00
N GLY A 144 -4.63 -7.27 17.23
CA GLY A 144 -4.21 -8.65 16.92
C GLY A 144 -4.16 -8.98 15.41
N LYS A 145 -4.60 -8.06 14.55
CA LYS A 145 -4.58 -8.19 13.07
C LYS A 145 -3.52 -7.31 12.42
N PHE A 146 -2.79 -6.53 13.20
CA PHE A 146 -1.70 -5.69 12.73
C PHE A 146 -0.36 -6.36 12.95
N HIS A 147 0.44 -6.45 11.89
CA HIS A 147 1.75 -7.06 11.91
C HIS A 147 2.78 -6.10 11.34
N LEU A 148 3.90 -5.95 12.04
CA LEU A 148 4.96 -5.04 11.66
C LEU A 148 6.27 -5.78 11.40
N TYR A 149 6.90 -5.43 10.29
CA TYR A 149 8.16 -6.00 9.85
C TYR A 149 9.16 -4.91 9.52
N ALA A 150 10.42 -5.19 9.79
CA ALA A 150 11.54 -4.38 9.34
C ALA A 150 12.71 -5.29 9.01
N PHE A 151 13.48 -4.96 7.97
CA PHE A 151 14.70 -5.70 7.62
C PHE A 151 15.70 -5.55 8.77
N LYS A 152 15.73 -6.54 9.65
CA LYS A 152 16.40 -6.45 10.94
C LYS A 152 17.85 -6.87 10.88
N ARG A 153 18.60 -6.36 11.86
CA ARG A 153 19.76 -7.04 12.46
C ARG A 153 19.42 -7.71 13.80
N ARG A 154 18.36 -7.31 14.54
CA ARG A 154 17.94 -7.88 15.86
C ARG A 154 16.44 -7.69 16.18
N ARG A 155 15.84 -8.59 16.97
CA ARG A 155 14.45 -8.44 17.49
C ARG A 155 14.29 -7.17 18.36
N ALA A 156 13.11 -6.54 18.28
CA ALA A 156 12.80 -5.20 18.82
C ALA A 156 11.29 -5.07 18.93
N ARG A 157 10.83 -4.29 19.92
CA ARG A 157 9.41 -3.97 20.14
C ARG A 157 9.24 -2.47 20.00
N VAL A 158 8.19 -2.02 19.34
CA VAL A 158 7.91 -0.59 19.15
C VAL A 158 6.52 -0.25 19.69
N PRO A 159 6.34 0.92 20.33
CA PRO A 159 5.02 1.39 20.69
C PRO A 159 4.27 1.79 19.40
N VAL A 160 3.05 1.30 19.24
CA VAL A 160 2.08 1.81 18.27
C VAL A 160 0.96 2.51 19.02
N THR A 161 0.44 3.58 18.44
CA THR A 161 -0.62 4.38 19.04
C THR A 161 -1.97 3.73 18.81
N ILE A 162 -2.78 3.62 19.85
CA ILE A 162 -4.17 3.14 19.77
C ILE A 162 -5.16 4.29 19.97
N SER A 163 -4.78 5.27 20.78
CA SER A 163 -5.52 6.52 20.99
C SER A 163 -4.56 7.61 21.48
N LEU A 164 -5.02 8.86 21.60
CA LEU A 164 -4.23 9.99 22.12
C LEU A 164 -3.42 9.66 23.38
N LEU A 165 -3.98 8.83 24.26
CA LEU A 165 -3.43 8.53 25.58
C LEU A 165 -3.01 7.07 25.75
N ARG A 166 -3.09 6.23 24.70
CA ARG A 166 -2.82 4.79 24.82
C ARG A 166 -1.96 4.30 23.67
N SER A 167 -0.95 3.52 24.03
CA SER A 167 -0.09 2.79 23.10
C SER A 167 -0.04 1.30 23.46
N LEU A 168 0.32 0.49 22.47
CA LEU A 168 0.58 -0.94 22.61
C LEU A 168 1.97 -1.25 22.07
N MET A 169 2.70 -2.13 22.76
CA MET A 169 3.99 -2.61 22.27
C MET A 169 3.78 -3.74 21.27
N VAL A 170 4.14 -3.49 20.01
CA VAL A 170 4.10 -4.46 18.91
C VAL A 170 5.49 -5.00 18.65
N ASP A 171 5.58 -6.31 18.50
CA ASP A 171 6.81 -6.97 18.09
C ASP A 171 7.06 -6.68 16.61
N VAL A 172 8.27 -6.23 16.31
CA VAL A 172 8.71 -6.11 14.92
C VAL A 172 9.31 -7.46 14.53
N ASP A 173 8.99 -8.01 13.38
CA ASP A 173 9.61 -9.24 12.88
C ASP A 173 10.52 -8.94 11.69
N ASP A 174 11.43 -9.86 11.38
CA ASP A 174 12.21 -9.79 10.14
C ASP A 174 11.35 -10.35 9.00
N PRO A 175 11.05 -9.56 7.95
CA PRO A 175 10.24 -10.04 6.85
C PRO A 175 10.92 -11.21 6.13
N GLU A 176 12.24 -11.34 6.11
CA GLU A 176 12.91 -12.41 5.38
C GLU A 176 12.74 -13.78 6.04
N THR A 177 12.64 -13.82 7.38
CA THR A 177 12.54 -15.07 8.14
C THR A 177 11.14 -15.39 8.65
N SER A 178 10.18 -14.47 8.50
CA SER A 178 8.82 -14.70 8.99
C SER A 178 8.01 -15.62 8.06
N PRO A 179 7.62 -16.84 8.50
CA PRO A 179 6.78 -17.75 7.72
C PRO A 179 5.33 -17.26 7.62
N LEU A 180 4.93 -16.25 8.39
CA LEU A 180 3.56 -15.76 8.48
C LEU A 180 3.13 -14.90 7.29
N LEU A 181 4.09 -14.40 6.50
CA LEU A 181 3.87 -13.64 5.27
C LEU A 181 3.34 -14.52 4.11
N GLU A 182 3.25 -15.85 4.31
CA GLU A 182 2.76 -16.82 3.31
C GLU A 182 1.25 -17.14 3.45
N LYS A 183 0.58 -16.64 4.50
CA LYS A 183 -0.85 -16.93 4.73
C LYS A 183 -1.74 -15.99 3.89
N ARG A 184 -2.69 -16.57 3.15
CA ARG A 184 -3.62 -15.92 2.21
C ARG A 184 -4.68 -15.06 2.92
N GLY A 185 -5.24 -14.06 2.23
CA GLY A 185 -6.40 -13.29 2.71
C GLY A 185 -6.08 -11.96 3.40
N LYS A 186 -5.02 -11.27 2.99
CA LYS A 186 -4.43 -10.17 3.78
C LYS A 186 -3.98 -9.01 2.90
N GLN A 187 -3.68 -7.89 3.55
CA GLN A 187 -2.98 -6.79 2.91
C GLN A 187 -1.53 -6.73 3.36
N ILE A 188 -0.62 -6.58 2.39
CA ILE A 188 0.80 -6.39 2.64
C ILE A 188 1.19 -5.03 2.08
N SER A 189 1.70 -4.16 2.93
CA SER A 189 2.37 -2.92 2.52
C SER A 189 3.86 -3.13 2.53
N ILE A 190 4.52 -2.74 1.45
CA ILE A 190 5.97 -2.57 1.42
C ILE A 190 6.27 -1.10 1.19
N ASP A 191 6.98 -0.52 2.13
CA ASP A 191 7.64 0.77 1.94
C ASP A 191 8.98 0.56 1.19
N LEU A 192 9.08 1.15 0.01
CA LEU A 192 10.22 1.18 -0.90
C LEU A 192 10.99 2.51 -0.79
N ASP A 193 11.00 3.19 0.35
CA ASP A 193 12.07 4.12 0.63
C ASP A 193 13.37 3.32 0.71
N ILE A 194 13.96 3.04 -0.46
CA ILE A 194 15.22 2.34 -0.64
C ILE A 194 16.29 3.29 -0.10
N THR A 195 16.44 3.27 1.21
CA THR A 195 17.56 3.91 1.90
C THR A 195 18.83 3.18 1.47
N ARG A 196 19.98 3.85 1.61
CA ARG A 196 21.30 3.24 1.33
C ARG A 196 21.63 2.05 2.24
N GLU A 197 20.76 1.72 3.19
CA GLU A 197 20.98 0.73 4.24
C GLU A 197 20.56 -0.68 3.81
N ILE A 198 19.61 -0.81 2.88
CA ILE A 198 19.14 -2.11 2.38
C ILE A 198 19.52 -2.29 0.91
N PRO A 199 20.26 -3.37 0.57
CA PRO A 199 20.52 -3.73 -0.82
C PRO A 199 19.25 -3.90 -1.65
N GLU A 200 19.20 -3.29 -2.83
CA GLU A 200 18.08 -3.38 -3.80
C GLU A 200 17.66 -4.84 -4.06
N GLU A 201 18.62 -5.77 -4.13
CA GLU A 201 18.35 -7.19 -4.35
C GLU A 201 17.49 -7.84 -3.26
N ARG A 202 17.70 -7.48 -1.98
CA ARG A 202 16.90 -8.02 -0.86
C ARG A 202 15.45 -7.54 -0.95
N VAL A 203 15.27 -6.27 -1.29
CA VAL A 203 13.96 -5.65 -1.50
C VAL A 203 13.24 -6.32 -2.67
N ILE A 204 13.92 -6.51 -3.80
CA ILE A 204 13.37 -7.23 -4.97
C ILE A 204 12.97 -8.66 -4.58
N ARG A 205 13.84 -9.41 -3.89
CA ARG A 205 13.55 -10.78 -3.46
C ARG A 205 12.30 -10.86 -2.58
N LEU A 206 12.19 -9.95 -1.61
CA LEU A 206 11.00 -9.87 -0.76
C LEU A 206 9.76 -9.51 -1.58
N LEU A 207 9.87 -8.54 -2.48
CA LEU A 207 8.80 -8.11 -3.36
C LEU A 207 8.25 -9.28 -4.19
N ARG A 208 9.12 -10.09 -4.79
CA ARG A 208 8.71 -11.31 -5.51
C ARG A 208 7.91 -12.25 -4.62
N ARG A 209 8.40 -12.47 -3.39
CA ARG A 209 7.77 -13.37 -2.43
C ARG A 209 6.39 -12.86 -2.03
N VAL A 210 6.24 -11.58 -1.67
CA VAL A 210 4.94 -11.04 -1.24
C VAL A 210 3.97 -10.91 -2.41
N ALA A 211 4.43 -10.53 -3.60
CA ALA A 211 3.56 -10.37 -4.77
C ALA A 211 2.92 -11.69 -5.20
N ASN A 212 3.58 -12.82 -4.94
CA ASN A 212 2.99 -14.15 -5.14
C ASN A 212 1.89 -14.50 -4.12
N ASN A 213 1.76 -13.74 -3.03
CA ASN A 213 0.71 -13.90 -2.03
C ASN A 213 -0.46 -12.91 -2.22
N GLY A 214 -0.33 -11.96 -3.15
CA GLY A 214 -1.38 -11.02 -3.52
C GLY A 214 -2.09 -11.43 -4.80
N ASP A 215 -3.39 -11.11 -4.87
CA ASP A 215 -4.17 -11.20 -6.11
C ASP A 215 -4.18 -9.86 -6.86
N VAL A 216 -3.94 -8.76 -6.16
CA VAL A 216 -3.84 -7.41 -6.71
C VAL A 216 -2.52 -6.79 -6.28
N LEU A 217 -1.81 -6.20 -7.24
CA LEU A 217 -0.68 -5.32 -6.95
C LEU A 217 -1.13 -3.86 -7.04
N ASP A 218 -0.73 -3.05 -6.07
CA ASP A 218 -0.99 -1.62 -6.05
C ASP A 218 0.32 -0.84 -5.90
N ILE A 219 0.66 0.03 -6.87
CA ILE A 219 1.88 0.85 -6.85
C ILE A 219 1.50 2.31 -6.62
N TRP A 220 2.08 2.87 -5.55
CA TRP A 220 1.93 4.27 -5.16
C TRP A 220 3.11 5.08 -5.64
N LEU A 221 2.81 6.14 -6.39
CA LEU A 221 3.80 7.08 -6.88
C LEU A 221 3.81 8.30 -5.96
N ASP A 222 5.00 8.69 -5.50
CA ASP A 222 5.19 9.92 -4.73
C ASP A 222 5.09 11.14 -5.65
N GLU A 223 3.97 11.87 -5.56
CA GLU A 223 3.75 13.14 -6.25
C GLU A 223 4.34 14.35 -5.49
N GLY A 224 5.12 14.11 -4.42
CA GLY A 224 5.74 15.13 -3.59
C GLY A 224 6.54 16.19 -4.37
N GLU A 225 6.43 17.45 -3.93
CA GLU A 225 6.83 18.65 -4.66
C GLU A 225 8.19 18.55 -5.38
N LYS A 226 8.12 18.64 -6.71
CA LYS A 226 9.11 19.21 -7.63
C LYS A 226 10.55 19.20 -7.10
N LYS A 227 11.30 18.10 -7.32
CA LYS A 227 12.74 18.14 -7.74
C LYS A 227 13.45 16.78 -7.88
N ARG A 228 12.91 15.62 -7.48
CA ARG A 228 13.76 14.41 -7.33
C ARG A 228 13.58 13.25 -8.31
N ARG A 229 12.42 13.06 -8.97
CA ARG A 229 12.23 11.98 -9.96
C ARG A 229 11.37 12.46 -11.12
N GLY A 230 11.79 12.14 -12.35
CA GLY A 230 11.01 12.40 -13.55
C GLY A 230 10.14 11.19 -13.92
N ILE A 231 9.17 11.38 -14.82
CA ILE A 231 8.32 10.29 -15.33
C ILE A 231 9.13 9.09 -15.86
N ALA A 232 10.33 9.32 -16.40
CA ALA A 232 11.22 8.26 -16.86
C ALA A 232 11.72 7.37 -15.71
N ASP A 233 11.99 7.94 -14.53
CA ASP A 233 12.42 7.21 -13.34
C ASP A 233 11.27 6.39 -12.76
N ASP A 234 10.06 6.95 -12.76
CA ASP A 234 8.86 6.25 -12.31
C ASP A 234 8.53 5.09 -13.25
N ILE A 235 8.59 5.31 -14.58
CA ILE A 235 8.45 4.23 -15.57
C ILE A 235 9.48 3.13 -15.30
N LYS A 236 10.76 3.50 -15.15
CA LYS A 236 11.83 2.53 -14.89
C LYS A 236 11.60 1.75 -13.60
N THR A 237 11.17 2.42 -12.54
CA THR A 237 10.90 1.82 -11.22
C THR A 237 9.71 0.87 -11.28
N CYS A 238 8.57 1.32 -11.82
CA CYS A 238 7.39 0.46 -12.00
C CYS A 238 7.69 -0.73 -12.92
N MET A 239 8.49 -0.53 -13.97
CA MET A 239 8.88 -1.62 -14.86
C MET A 239 9.69 -2.68 -14.12
N LYS A 240 10.73 -2.27 -13.36
CA LYS A 240 11.53 -3.18 -12.53
C LYS A 240 10.67 -3.97 -11.54
N ILE A 241 9.70 -3.29 -10.90
CA ILE A 241 8.73 -3.94 -10.00
C ILE A 241 7.93 -5.00 -10.76
N CYS A 242 7.35 -4.65 -11.91
CA CYS A 242 6.55 -5.56 -12.71
C CYS A 242 7.36 -6.75 -13.24
N GLU A 243 8.60 -6.51 -13.68
CA GLU A 243 9.53 -7.56 -14.12
C GLU A 243 10.00 -8.46 -12.98
N ALA A 244 10.05 -7.95 -11.74
CA ALA A 244 10.37 -8.78 -10.60
C ALA A 244 9.24 -9.79 -10.30
N ILE A 245 7.98 -9.39 -10.46
CA ILE A 245 6.82 -10.14 -9.92
C ILE A 245 6.05 -10.97 -10.95
N ASN A 246 6.22 -10.69 -12.25
CA ASN A 246 5.58 -11.37 -13.37
C ASN A 246 6.47 -12.51 -13.89
#